data_AF-A0A371SAN0-F1
#
_entry.id   AF-A0A371SAN0-F1
#
_cell.length_a   1.000
_cell.length_b   1.000
_cell.length_c   1.000
_cell.angle_alpha   90.00
_cell.angle_beta   90.00
_cell.angle_gamma   90.00
#
_symmetry.space_group_name_H-M   'P 1'
#
loop_
_entity.id
_entity.type
_entity.pdbx_description
1 polymer ?
#
loop_
_entity_poly.entity_id
_entity_poly.type
_entity_poly.pdbx_seq_one_letter_code
_entity_poly.pdbx_strand_id
1 'polypeptide(L)'
;MKKFYIASSFKNVEMVRYVSQQLIKRGFLLTYDWTQNERASTFNELKAIGIQEKNAVLKSDFLIVLLPAGKGSHIELGIALGQGKKIYLYSSNNEINHFETTSTFYHLPDVEKSIGTIEELIEKVCGDNSILE
;
A
#
# COMPACT_ATOMS: atom_id res chain seq x y z
N MET A 1 0.22 -7.01 17.20
CA MET A 1 0.61 -5.88 16.34
C MET A 1 0.40 -6.28 14.88
N LYS A 2 -0.52 -5.60 14.18
CA LYS A 2 -0.76 -5.87 12.76
C LYS A 2 0.37 -5.32 11.90
N LYS A 3 0.71 -6.05 10.85
CA LYS A 3 1.75 -5.75 9.87
C LYS A 3 1.14 -5.12 8.63
N PHE A 4 1.82 -4.14 8.05
CA PHE A 4 1.35 -3.47 6.85
C PHE A 4 2.48 -3.28 5.85
N TYR A 5 2.10 -3.12 4.59
CA TYR A 5 2.99 -2.69 3.51
C TYR A 5 2.32 -1.56 2.73
N ILE A 6 3.11 -0.58 2.30
CA ILE A 6 2.62 0.54 1.49
C ILE A 6 3.20 0.43 0.08
N ALA A 7 2.34 0.14 -0.90
CA ALA A 7 2.67 0.15 -2.31
C ALA A 7 2.42 1.55 -2.89
N SER A 8 3.40 2.14 -3.58
CA SER A 8 3.22 3.41 -4.29
C SER A 8 4.31 3.63 -5.35
N SER A 9 4.36 4.84 -5.91
CA SER A 9 5.41 5.25 -6.83
C SER A 9 6.48 6.10 -6.14
N PHE A 10 7.67 6.20 -6.74
CA PHE A 10 8.74 7.10 -6.29
C PHE A 10 8.33 8.58 -6.18
N LYS A 11 7.23 8.99 -6.82
CA LYS A 11 6.68 10.35 -6.69
C LYS A 11 6.08 10.61 -5.30
N ASN A 12 5.75 9.55 -4.56
CA ASN A 12 5.05 9.61 -3.27
C ASN A 12 5.95 9.23 -2.09
N VAL A 13 7.29 9.23 -2.23
CA VAL A 13 8.22 8.81 -1.16
C VAL A 13 7.97 9.54 0.16
N GLU A 14 7.80 10.85 0.14
CA GLU A 14 7.56 11.64 1.36
C GLU A 14 6.23 11.26 2.01
N MET A 15 5.19 11.07 1.21
CA MET A 15 3.86 10.67 1.67
C MET A 15 3.89 9.25 2.28
N VAL A 16 4.57 8.31 1.63
CA VAL A 16 4.75 6.93 2.14
C VAL A 16 5.47 6.95 3.49
N ARG A 17 6.53 7.75 3.63
CA ARG A 17 7.26 7.90 4.89
C ARG A 17 6.36 8.51 5.98
N TYR A 18 5.60 9.55 5.65
CA TYR A 18 4.65 10.16 6.59
C TYR A 18 3.61 9.15 7.08
N VAL A 19 2.87 8.49 6.18
CA VAL A 19 1.86 7.49 6.54
C VAL A 19 2.48 6.35 7.36
N SER A 20 3.64 5.85 6.94
CA SER A 20 4.34 4.77 7.65
C SER A 20 4.66 5.19 9.09
N GLN A 21 5.23 6.39 9.30
CA GLN A 21 5.54 6.88 10.64
C GLN A 21 4.29 7.07 11.49
N GLN A 22 3.19 7.55 10.92
CA GLN A 22 1.93 7.75 11.65
C GLN A 22 1.30 6.42 12.09
N LEU A 23 1.38 5.38 11.25
CA LEU A 23 0.90 4.04 11.60
C LEU A 23 1.83 3.36 12.60
N ILE A 24 3.15 3.49 12.46
CA ILE A 24 4.12 2.97 13.43
C ILE A 24 3.87 3.56 14.82
N LYS A 25 3.63 4.87 14.93
CA LYS A 25 3.28 5.53 16.20
C LYS A 25 1.99 4.99 16.84
N ARG A 26 1.09 4.44 16.04
CA ARG A 26 -0.17 3.82 16.48
C ARG A 26 -0.05 2.31 16.72
N GLY A 27 1.18 1.76 16.72
CA GLY A 27 1.43 0.37 17.09
C GLY A 27 1.28 -0.64 15.94
N PHE A 28 1.40 -0.19 14.69
CA PHE A 28 1.51 -1.07 13.53
C PHE A 28 2.97 -1.35 13.15
N LEU A 29 3.23 -2.45 12.45
CA LEU A 29 4.57 -2.82 11.99
C LEU A 29 4.70 -2.75 10.47
N LEU A 30 5.59 -1.89 9.96
CA LEU A 30 5.93 -1.86 8.54
C LEU A 30 6.77 -3.09 8.17
N THR A 31 6.37 -3.85 7.14
CA THR A 31 7.10 -5.07 6.75
C THR A 31 8.36 -4.82 5.94
N TYR A 32 8.40 -3.72 5.18
CA TYR A 32 9.55 -3.29 4.40
C TYR A 32 9.40 -1.82 3.99
N ASP A 33 10.45 -1.03 4.16
CA ASP A 33 10.50 0.37 3.73
C ASP A 33 11.30 0.50 2.42
N TRP A 34 10.60 0.32 1.29
CA TRP A 34 11.22 0.48 -0.03
C TRP A 34 11.68 1.92 -0.30
N THR A 35 11.24 2.91 0.48
CA THR A 35 11.67 4.30 0.31
C THR A 35 13.12 4.54 0.71
N GLN A 36 13.75 3.56 1.37
CA GLN A 36 15.19 3.56 1.67
C GLN A 36 16.03 2.98 0.53
N ASN A 37 15.40 2.39 -0.49
CA ASN A 37 16.12 1.80 -1.60
C ASN A 37 16.69 2.90 -2.51
N GLU A 38 17.95 2.71 -2.90
CA GLU A 38 18.51 3.40 -4.04
C GLU A 38 17.92 2.82 -5.34
N ARG A 39 17.98 3.60 -6.42
CA ARG A 39 17.56 3.10 -7.73
C ARG A 39 18.50 1.96 -8.15
N ALA A 40 17.94 0.81 -8.44
CA ALA A 40 18.69 -0.32 -8.98
C ALA A 40 19.43 0.07 -10.27
N SER A 41 20.70 -0.31 -10.32
CA SER A 41 21.61 -0.13 -11.45
C SER A 41 21.89 -1.45 -12.18
N THR A 42 21.56 -2.59 -11.56
CA THR A 42 21.77 -3.93 -12.14
C THR A 42 20.51 -4.80 -12.09
N PHE A 43 20.45 -5.82 -12.97
CA PHE A 43 19.38 -6.83 -12.92
C PHE A 43 19.37 -7.65 -11.64
N ASN A 44 20.54 -7.87 -11.01
CA ASN A 44 20.62 -8.57 -9.74
C ASN A 44 20.02 -7.74 -8.60
N GLU A 45 20.24 -6.42 -8.59
CA GLU A 45 19.57 -5.50 -7.67
C GLU A 45 18.06 -5.48 -7.89
N LEU A 46 17.60 -5.38 -9.14
CA LEU A 46 16.17 -5.46 -9.46
C LEU A 46 15.54 -6.75 -8.93
N LYS A 47 16.21 -7.89 -9.13
CA LYS A 47 15.75 -9.19 -8.63
C LYS A 47 15.72 -9.22 -7.10
N ALA A 48 16.75 -8.70 -6.44
CA ALA A 48 16.83 -8.67 -4.98
C ALA A 48 15.71 -7.81 -4.38
N ILE A 49 15.51 -6.60 -4.91
CA ILE A 49 14.43 -5.69 -4.51
C ILE A 49 13.06 -6.37 -4.70
N GLY A 50 12.80 -6.94 -5.87
CA GLY A 50 11.53 -7.62 -6.14
C GLY A 50 11.27 -8.82 -5.21
N ILE A 51 12.32 -9.54 -4.78
CA ILE A 51 12.19 -10.60 -3.76
C ILE A 51 11.81 -10.00 -2.40
N GLN A 52 12.43 -8.89 -1.99
CA GLN A 52 12.10 -8.23 -0.73
C GLN A 52 10.67 -7.69 -0.73
N GLU A 53 10.28 -6.94 -1.76
CA GLU A 53 8.93 -6.38 -1.92
C GLU A 53 7.87 -7.48 -1.91
N LYS A 54 8.04 -8.54 -2.71
CA LYS A 54 7.12 -9.69 -2.71
C LYS A 54 7.01 -10.32 -1.32
N ASN A 55 8.12 -10.57 -0.64
CA ASN A 55 8.11 -11.18 0.69
C ASN A 55 7.47 -10.26 1.73
N ALA A 56 7.64 -8.95 1.60
CA ALA A 56 7.05 -7.95 2.47
C ALA A 56 5.53 -7.89 2.33
N VAL A 57 5.02 -7.96 1.10
CA VAL A 57 3.58 -8.08 0.81
C VAL A 57 3.03 -9.37 1.40
N LEU A 58 3.71 -10.52 1.20
CA LEU A 58 3.24 -11.80 1.76
C LEU A 58 3.16 -11.78 3.29
N LYS A 59 4.12 -11.12 3.95
CA LYS A 59 4.21 -11.01 5.42
C LYS A 59 3.30 -9.96 6.05
N SER A 60 2.71 -9.05 5.27
CA SER A 60 1.82 -8.02 5.82
C SER A 60 0.43 -8.60 6.10
N ASP A 61 -0.30 -8.07 7.07
CA ASP A 61 -1.69 -8.47 7.33
C ASP A 61 -2.66 -7.72 6.41
N PHE A 62 -2.29 -6.50 5.99
CA PHE A 62 -3.01 -5.71 5.01
C PHE A 62 -2.06 -4.90 4.11
N LEU A 63 -2.60 -4.33 3.04
CA LEU A 63 -1.89 -3.49 2.09
C LEU A 63 -2.51 -2.09 2.05
N ILE A 64 -1.67 -1.06 1.91
CA ILE A 64 -2.10 0.28 1.53
C ILE A 64 -1.52 0.59 0.16
N VAL A 65 -2.34 1.10 -0.76
CA VAL A 65 -1.91 1.58 -2.07
C VAL A 65 -2.13 3.09 -2.13
N LEU A 66 -1.07 3.87 -2.31
CA LEU A 66 -1.17 5.32 -2.48
C LEU A 66 -1.03 5.68 -3.96
N LEU A 67 -2.06 6.28 -4.55
CA LEU A 67 -2.03 6.74 -5.94
C LEU A 67 -1.42 8.15 -6.07
N PRO A 68 -0.76 8.48 -7.19
CA PRO A 68 -0.50 7.63 -8.35
C PRO A 68 0.56 6.55 -8.05
N ALA A 69 0.27 5.32 -8.47
CA ALA A 69 1.11 4.16 -8.22
C ALA A 69 1.73 3.59 -9.51
N GLY A 70 2.86 2.89 -9.37
CA GLY A 70 3.59 2.33 -10.51
C GLY A 70 3.14 0.92 -10.89
N LYS A 71 3.75 0.35 -11.94
CA LYS A 71 3.48 -1.03 -12.37
C LYS A 71 3.73 -2.04 -11.24
N GLY A 72 4.84 -1.90 -10.51
CA GLY A 72 5.18 -2.74 -9.36
C GLY A 72 4.08 -2.73 -8.30
N SER A 73 3.57 -1.55 -7.95
CA SER A 73 2.50 -1.38 -6.97
C SER A 73 1.21 -2.15 -7.31
N HIS A 74 0.89 -2.26 -8.60
CA HIS A 74 -0.29 -3.01 -9.04
C HIS A 74 -0.04 -4.53 -9.00
N ILE A 75 1.20 -4.97 -9.20
CA ILE A 75 1.58 -6.38 -8.96
C ILE A 75 1.49 -6.70 -7.47
N GLU A 76 1.98 -5.81 -6.60
CA GLU A 76 1.88 -5.94 -5.13
C GLU A 76 0.41 -5.99 -4.67
N LEU A 77 -0.45 -5.13 -5.22
CA LEU A 77 -1.91 -5.19 -5.05
C LEU A 77 -2.47 -6.56 -5.43
N GLY A 78 -2.12 -7.06 -6.63
CA GLY A 78 -2.58 -8.37 -7.09
C GLY A 78 -2.13 -9.52 -6.20
N ILE A 79 -0.88 -9.50 -5.71
CA ILE A 79 -0.36 -10.51 -4.77
C ILE A 79 -1.14 -10.46 -3.46
N ALA A 80 -1.39 -9.26 -2.91
CA ALA A 80 -2.13 -9.11 -1.66
C ALA A 80 -3.59 -9.61 -1.79
N LEU A 81 -4.28 -9.24 -2.87
CA LEU A 81 -5.62 -9.74 -3.18
C LEU A 81 -5.63 -11.27 -3.34
N GLY A 82 -4.65 -11.84 -4.04
CA GLY A 82 -4.51 -13.29 -4.18
C GLY A 82 -4.22 -14.04 -2.86
N GLN A 83 -3.88 -13.31 -1.81
CA GLN A 83 -3.70 -13.82 -0.44
C GLN A 83 -4.90 -13.51 0.47
N GLY A 84 -5.98 -12.93 -0.06
CA GLY A 84 -7.17 -12.54 0.71
C GLY A 84 -6.91 -11.42 1.72
N LYS A 85 -5.89 -10.57 1.46
CA LYS A 85 -5.56 -9.46 2.36
C LYS A 85 -6.46 -8.26 2.07
N LYS A 86 -6.87 -7.56 3.14
CA LYS A 86 -7.54 -6.26 3.03
C LYS A 86 -6.63 -5.24 2.36
N ILE A 87 -7.19 -4.45 1.45
CA ILE A 87 -6.49 -3.38 0.75
C ILE A 87 -7.15 -2.04 1.09
N TYR A 88 -6.35 -1.04 1.45
CA TYR A 88 -6.77 0.36 1.47
C TYR A 88 -6.22 1.07 0.24
N LEU A 89 -7.09 1.51 -0.66
CA LEU A 89 -6.72 2.22 -1.88
C LEU A 89 -6.97 3.71 -1.70
N TYR A 90 -5.89 4.49 -1.59
CA TYR A 90 -5.95 5.93 -1.41
C TYR A 90 -5.83 6.70 -2.73
N SER A 91 -6.69 7.70 -2.89
CA SER A 91 -6.58 8.73 -3.92
C SER A 91 -6.95 10.09 -3.34
N SER A 92 -6.28 11.16 -3.79
CA SER A 92 -6.65 12.53 -3.41
C SER A 92 -7.92 13.01 -4.12
N ASN A 93 -8.37 12.31 -5.16
CA ASN A 93 -9.53 12.67 -5.97
C ASN A 93 -10.30 11.43 -6.46
N ASN A 94 -11.42 11.67 -7.14
CA ASN A 94 -12.35 10.64 -7.57
C ASN A 94 -11.92 9.89 -8.87
N GLU A 95 -10.70 10.08 -9.37
CA GLU A 95 -10.23 9.43 -10.61
C GLU A 95 -10.29 7.90 -10.55
N ILE A 96 -10.17 7.31 -9.34
CA ILE A 96 -10.29 5.85 -9.15
C ILE A 96 -11.69 5.29 -9.44
N ASN A 97 -12.68 6.15 -9.65
CA ASN A 97 -14.04 5.78 -10.02
C ASN A 97 -14.38 6.20 -11.46
N HIS A 98 -13.42 6.72 -12.22
CA HIS A 98 -13.64 7.04 -13.62
C HIS A 98 -13.73 5.73 -14.43
N PHE A 99 -14.92 5.43 -14.94
CA PHE A 99 -15.26 4.15 -15.56
C PHE A 99 -14.30 3.69 -16.65
N GLU A 100 -13.78 4.61 -17.48
CA GLU A 100 -12.90 4.27 -18.60
C GLU A 100 -11.47 3.92 -18.19
N THR A 101 -11.00 4.44 -17.05
CA THR A 101 -9.60 4.35 -16.63
C THR A 101 -9.40 3.58 -15.33
N THR A 102 -10.49 3.30 -14.60
CA THR A 102 -10.41 2.55 -13.36
C THR A 102 -10.05 1.08 -13.59
N SER A 103 -9.32 0.50 -12.64
CA SER A 103 -9.02 -0.93 -12.65
C SER A 103 -10.20 -1.70 -12.07
N THR A 104 -10.63 -2.77 -12.74
CA THR A 104 -11.65 -3.69 -12.22
C THR A 104 -11.31 -4.20 -10.82
N PHE A 105 -10.03 -4.41 -10.52
CA PHE A 105 -9.56 -4.86 -9.21
C PHE A 105 -9.78 -3.83 -8.08
N TYR A 106 -9.93 -2.54 -8.40
CA TYR A 106 -10.24 -1.52 -7.38
C TYR A 106 -11.67 -1.64 -6.83
N HIS A 107 -12.54 -2.41 -7.49
CA HIS A 107 -13.95 -2.56 -7.13
C HIS A 107 -14.26 -3.86 -6.40
N LEU A 108 -13.24 -4.66 -6.07
CA LEU A 108 -13.42 -5.88 -5.29
C LEU A 108 -13.81 -5.55 -3.84
N PRO A 109 -14.57 -6.43 -3.16
CA PRO A 109 -15.05 -6.19 -1.79
C PRO A 109 -13.91 -6.04 -0.78
N ASP A 110 -12.75 -6.66 -1.03
CA ASP A 110 -11.56 -6.57 -0.18
C ASP A 110 -10.78 -5.26 -0.37
N VAL A 111 -11.19 -4.41 -1.32
CA VAL A 111 -10.57 -3.10 -1.60
C VAL A 111 -11.44 -1.99 -1.04
N GLU A 112 -10.97 -1.42 0.05
CA GLU A 112 -11.57 -0.25 0.66
C GLU A 112 -10.95 1.04 0.11
N LYS A 113 -11.76 1.82 -0.60
CA LYS A 113 -11.35 3.10 -1.17
C LYS A 113 -11.33 4.18 -0.08
N SER A 114 -10.28 5.00 -0.10
CA SER A 114 -10.20 6.23 0.69
C SER A 114 -9.92 7.41 -0.22
N ILE A 115 -10.94 8.23 -0.46
CA ILE A 115 -10.85 9.41 -1.32
C ILE A 115 -10.89 10.64 -0.42
N GLY A 116 -9.89 11.50 -0.52
CA GLY A 116 -9.80 12.72 0.28
C GLY A 116 -8.41 12.91 0.86
N THR A 117 -8.32 13.15 2.17
CA THR A 117 -7.07 13.47 2.86
C THR A 117 -6.30 12.24 3.32
N ILE A 118 -5.01 12.41 3.57
CA ILE A 118 -4.17 11.35 4.13
C ILE A 118 -4.57 11.04 5.57
N GLU A 119 -5.01 12.05 6.31
CA GLU A 119 -5.50 11.93 7.68
C GLU A 119 -6.72 11.00 7.73
N GLU A 120 -7.67 11.16 6.81
CA GLU A 120 -8.83 10.26 6.68
C GLU A 120 -8.42 8.81 6.38
N LEU A 121 -7.40 8.60 5.53
CA LEU A 121 -6.84 7.27 5.30
C LEU A 121 -6.26 6.67 6.58
N ILE A 122 -5.46 7.45 7.31
CA ILE A 122 -4.81 6.98 8.54
C ILE A 122 -5.87 6.60 9.58
N GLU A 123 -6.87 7.45 9.80
CA GLU A 123 -7.93 7.18 10.77
C GLU A 123 -8.76 5.95 10.37
N LYS A 124 -9.06 5.78 9.07
CA LYS A 124 -9.72 4.57 8.56
C LYS A 124 -8.95 3.30 8.88
N VAL A 125 -7.66 3.25 8.56
CA VAL A 125 -6.78 2.10 8.84
C VAL A 125 -6.74 1.78 10.35
N CYS A 126 -6.80 2.81 11.19
CA CYS A 126 -6.71 2.65 12.65
C CYS A 126 -8.04 2.22 13.27
N GLY A 127 -9.17 2.77 12.81
CA GLY A 127 -10.52 2.43 13.28
C GLY A 127 -10.88 0.96 13.02
N ASP A 128 -10.45 0.41 11.88
CA ASP A 128 -10.64 -1.03 11.58
C ASP A 128 -9.80 -1.95 12.47
N ASN A 129 -8.74 -1.42 13.08
CA ASN A 129 -7.93 -2.21 14.00
C ASN A 129 -8.55 -2.31 15.40
N SER A 130 -9.32 -1.30 15.82
CA SER A 130 -9.98 -1.28 17.13
C SER A 130 -11.23 -2.14 17.26
N ILE A 131 -11.75 -2.68 16.15
CA ILE A 131 -12.99 -3.49 16.14
C ILE A 131 -12.68 -5.00 16.35
N LEU A 132 -11.39 -5.37 16.40
CA LEU A 132 -10.93 -6.77 16.49
C LEU A 132 -10.25 -7.11 17.82
N GLU A 133 -10.38 -6.25 18.83
CA GLU A 133 -10.09 -6.53 20.26
C GLU A 133 -11.39 -6.65 21.04
#